data_AF-A0A151EZ13-F1
#
_entry.id   AF-A0A151EZ13-F1
#
_cell.length_a   1.000
_cell.length_b   1.000
_cell.length_c   1.000
_cell.angle_alpha   90.00
_cell.angle_beta   90.00
_cell.angle_gamma   90.00
#
_symmetry.space_group_name_H-M   'P 1'
#
loop_
_entity.id
_entity.type
_entity.pdbx_description
1 polymer ?
#
loop_
_entity_poly.entity_id
_entity_poly.type
_entity_poly.pdbx_seq_one_letter_code
_entity_poly.pdbx_strand_id
1 'polypeptide(L)'
;MKNVSEILALKEKTLDEVAELVKMTPRDVLGLLIEKERASTEVITPAADVESAQVSKAPTDERTDDQLANYFLNRLEKESLSITALNNKYKVHDEERVERILENMLREGKLTKRESRNKKGRFVYEAAKK
;
A
#
# COMPACT_ATOMS: atom_id res chain seq x y z
N MET A 1 -14.43 -10.65 34.00
CA MET A 1 -13.99 -10.19 32.67
C MET A 1 -14.27 -11.33 31.70
N LYS A 2 -15.21 -11.17 30.76
CA LYS A 2 -15.68 -12.29 29.92
C LYS A 2 -14.84 -12.37 28.62
N ASN A 3 -13.99 -13.39 28.57
CA ASN A 3 -13.92 -14.39 27.49
C ASN A 3 -13.23 -14.09 26.16
N VAL A 4 -12.24 -13.19 26.11
CA VAL A 4 -11.36 -13.10 24.91
C VAL A 4 -10.56 -14.39 24.69
N SER A 5 -10.17 -15.10 25.76
CA SER A 5 -9.46 -16.38 25.65
C SER A 5 -10.33 -17.51 25.08
N GLU A 6 -11.64 -17.51 25.36
CA GLU A 6 -12.57 -18.49 24.80
C GLU A 6 -12.87 -18.22 23.31
N ILE A 7 -12.95 -16.94 22.92
CA ILE A 7 -13.07 -16.54 21.50
C ILE A 7 -11.84 -17.05 20.71
N LEU A 8 -10.64 -16.89 21.26
CA LEU A 8 -9.39 -17.31 20.60
C LEU A 8 -9.21 -18.84 20.54
N ALA A 9 -9.80 -19.58 21.48
CA ALA A 9 -9.82 -21.04 21.44
C ALA A 9 -10.71 -21.59 20.31
N LEU A 10 -11.60 -20.76 19.75
CA LEU A 10 -12.53 -21.11 18.69
C LEU A 10 -12.12 -20.56 17.30
N LYS A 11 -10.81 -20.29 17.10
CA LYS A 11 -10.23 -19.73 15.86
C LYS A 11 -10.53 -20.52 14.57
N GLU A 12 -11.01 -21.76 14.70
CA GLU A 12 -11.35 -22.63 13.57
C GLU A 12 -12.83 -22.52 13.17
N LYS A 13 -13.64 -21.77 13.92
CA LYS A 13 -15.08 -21.55 13.65
C LYS A 13 -15.32 -20.20 13.00
N THR A 14 -16.45 -20.08 12.30
CA THR A 14 -16.85 -18.80 11.71
C THR A 14 -17.23 -17.79 12.78
N LEU A 15 -17.12 -16.50 12.45
CA LEU A 15 -17.42 -15.41 13.38
C LEU A 15 -18.85 -15.48 13.95
N ASP A 16 -19.81 -15.93 13.14
CA ASP A 16 -21.21 -16.09 13.52
C ASP A 16 -21.38 -17.20 14.57
N GLU A 17 -20.77 -18.36 14.35
CA GLU A 17 -20.78 -19.48 15.30
C GLU A 17 -20.09 -19.12 16.63
N VAL A 18 -18.99 -18.36 16.56
CA VAL A 18 -18.32 -17.87 17.77
C VAL A 18 -19.23 -16.91 18.51
N ALA A 19 -19.87 -15.97 17.82
CA ALA A 19 -20.81 -15.01 18.41
C ALA A 19 -21.99 -15.68 19.11
N GLU A 20 -22.57 -16.71 18.50
CA GLU A 20 -23.62 -17.54 19.12
C GLU A 20 -23.13 -18.26 20.38
N LEU A 21 -21.93 -18.86 20.33
CA LEU A 21 -21.34 -19.59 21.46
C LEU A 21 -21.03 -18.67 22.65
N VAL A 22 -20.54 -17.46 22.39
CA VAL A 22 -20.21 -16.49 23.45
C VAL A 22 -21.42 -15.62 23.83
N LYS A 23 -22.59 -15.83 23.20
CA LYS A 23 -23.83 -15.05 23.38
C LYS A 23 -23.60 -13.55 23.20
N MET A 24 -22.82 -13.19 22.19
CA MET A 24 -22.50 -11.80 21.83
C MET A 24 -22.87 -11.54 20.38
N THR A 25 -22.93 -10.28 19.97
CA THR A 25 -23.04 -9.99 18.54
C THR A 25 -21.70 -10.23 17.86
N PRO A 26 -21.66 -10.63 16.58
CA PRO A 26 -20.41 -10.75 15.80
C PRO A 26 -19.57 -9.47 15.84
N ARG A 27 -20.24 -8.31 15.93
CA ARG A 27 -19.60 -7.00 16.02
C ARG A 27 -18.86 -6.79 17.34
N ASP A 28 -19.43 -7.23 18.46
CA ASP A 28 -18.78 -7.13 19.76
C ASP A 28 -17.57 -8.08 19.85
N VAL A 29 -17.67 -9.27 19.26
CA VAL A 29 -16.55 -10.23 19.17
C VAL A 29 -15.38 -9.64 18.39
N LEU A 30 -15.65 -9.00 17.25
CA LEU A 30 -14.63 -8.28 16.49
C LEU A 30 -14.04 -7.11 17.28
N GLY A 31 -14.87 -6.34 17.99
CA GLY A 31 -14.41 -5.25 18.85
C GLY A 31 -13.37 -5.71 19.87
N LEU A 32 -13.64 -6.82 20.56
CA LEU A 32 -12.73 -7.40 21.55
C LEU A 32 -11.42 -7.92 20.95
N LEU A 33 -11.46 -8.49 19.75
CA LEU A 33 -10.25 -8.94 19.03
C LEU A 33 -9.37 -7.77 18.63
N ILE A 34 -9.97 -6.69 18.13
CA ILE A 34 -9.26 -5.47 17.72
C ILE A 34 -8.64 -4.77 18.95
N GLU A 35 -9.37 -4.67 20.06
CA GLU A 35 -8.85 -4.09 21.30
C GLU A 35 -7.67 -4.89 21.85
N LYS A 36 -7.71 -6.23 21.76
CA LYS A 36 -6.59 -7.09 22.17
C LYS A 36 -5.36 -6.94 21.26
N GLU A 37 -5.55 -6.82 19.95
CA GLU A 37 -4.46 -6.60 19.00
C GLU A 37 -3.76 -5.25 19.28
N ARG A 38 -4.55 -4.21 19.53
CA ARG A 38 -4.06 -2.89 19.93
C ARG A 38 -3.32 -2.92 21.27
N ALA A 39 -3.85 -3.64 22.26
CA ALA A 39 -3.23 -3.77 23.58
C ALA A 39 -1.94 -4.60 23.57
N SER A 40 -1.70 -5.41 22.54
CA SER A 40 -0.48 -6.22 22.40
C SER A 40 0.66 -5.48 21.67
N THR A 41 0.42 -4.24 21.21
CA THR A 41 1.35 -3.44 20.38
C THR A 41 2.02 -2.30 21.16
N GLU A 42 1.95 -2.30 22.49
CA GLU A 42 2.76 -1.40 23.33
C GLU A 42 3.89 -2.19 24.02
N VAL A 43 5.11 -1.60 24.04
CA VAL A 43 6.40 -2.07 24.61
C VAL A 43 7.27 -2.82 23.56
N ILE A 44 8.37 -2.31 22.93
CA ILE A 44 9.50 -1.40 23.30
C ILE A 44 10.18 -0.80 22.01
N THR A 45 10.71 0.43 22.10
CA THR A 45 11.53 1.26 21.17
C THR A 45 12.98 0.73 20.89
N PRO A 46 13.90 1.42 20.14
CA PRO A 46 13.95 1.92 18.75
C PRO A 46 15.12 1.29 17.91
N ALA A 47 15.15 1.59 16.60
CA ALA A 47 16.26 1.46 15.62
C ALA A 47 16.25 0.25 14.65
N ALA A 48 16.36 0.64 13.36
CA ALA A 48 16.64 -0.15 12.15
C ALA A 48 15.47 -0.89 11.47
N ASP A 49 15.11 -0.32 10.31
CA ASP A 49 14.68 -0.98 9.07
C ASP A 49 13.24 -1.57 8.96
N VAL A 50 12.47 -0.98 8.01
CA VAL A 50 11.26 -1.48 7.29
C VAL A 50 10.03 -1.83 8.16
N GLU A 51 8.80 -1.34 7.96
CA GLU A 51 8.06 -1.21 6.71
C GLU A 51 6.78 -0.37 6.93
N SER A 52 6.69 0.72 6.15
CA SER A 52 5.48 1.31 5.55
C SER A 52 4.14 1.22 6.33
N ALA A 53 3.75 2.28 7.03
CA ALA A 53 2.94 3.39 6.49
C ALA A 53 1.42 3.20 6.66
N GLN A 54 0.89 3.82 7.72
CA GLN A 54 -0.47 4.37 7.70
C GLN A 54 -0.50 5.46 6.62
N VAL A 55 -1.10 5.17 5.46
CA VAL A 55 -1.47 6.22 4.49
C VAL A 55 -2.98 6.28 4.41
N SER A 56 -3.48 7.30 5.10
CA SER A 56 -4.67 8.08 4.83
C SER A 56 -5.38 7.78 3.51
N LYS A 57 -6.69 7.56 3.62
CA LYS A 57 -7.67 7.58 2.53
C LYS A 57 -7.40 8.73 1.54
N ALA A 58 -6.89 8.40 0.37
CA ALA A 58 -6.95 9.21 -0.85
C ALA A 58 -7.94 8.54 -1.84
N PRO A 59 -8.60 9.31 -2.72
CA PRO A 59 -9.74 8.82 -3.51
C PRO A 59 -9.31 7.62 -4.36
N THR A 60 -10.17 6.62 -4.34
CA THR A 60 -10.04 5.30 -4.96
C THR A 60 -9.81 5.43 -6.46
N ASP A 61 -8.55 5.48 -6.89
CA ASP A 61 -8.21 5.18 -8.27
C ASP A 61 -8.38 3.66 -8.44
N GLU A 62 -9.51 3.25 -9.01
CA GLU A 62 -9.96 1.85 -9.18
C GLU A 62 -8.98 0.98 -9.99
N ARG A 63 -7.97 1.59 -10.63
CA ARG A 63 -6.96 0.87 -11.40
C ARG A 63 -5.97 0.22 -10.44
N THR A 64 -5.63 -1.04 -10.71
CA THR A 64 -4.57 -1.73 -9.96
C THR A 64 -3.19 -1.15 -10.28
N ASP A 65 -2.25 -1.34 -9.37
CA ASP A 65 -0.85 -0.90 -9.55
C ASP A 65 -0.22 -1.50 -10.82
N ASP A 66 -0.56 -2.76 -11.14
CA ASP A 66 -0.15 -3.46 -12.37
C ASP A 66 -0.70 -2.80 -13.65
N GLN A 67 -1.94 -2.32 -13.62
CA GLN A 67 -2.50 -1.60 -14.77
C GLN A 67 -1.80 -0.26 -14.95
N LEU A 68 -1.61 0.51 -13.88
CA LEU A 68 -0.87 1.77 -13.91
C LEU A 68 0.56 1.57 -14.42
N ALA A 69 1.26 0.54 -13.94
CA ALA A 69 2.61 0.20 -14.34
C ALA A 69 2.71 -0.01 -15.86
N ASN A 70 1.79 -0.79 -16.45
CA ASN A 70 1.74 -1.01 -17.89
C ASN A 70 1.46 0.28 -18.68
N TYR A 71 0.56 1.15 -18.19
CA TYR A 71 0.31 2.45 -18.82
C TYR A 71 1.52 3.38 -18.75
N PHE A 72 2.23 3.40 -17.61
CA PHE A 72 3.45 4.17 -17.45
C PHE A 72 4.52 3.65 -18.40
N LEU A 73 4.72 2.33 -18.47
CA LEU A 73 5.71 1.70 -19.33
C LEU A 73 5.48 2.03 -20.81
N ASN A 74 4.28 1.78 -21.34
CA ASN A 74 3.93 2.11 -22.74
C ASN A 74 4.11 3.61 -23.06
N ARG A 75 3.94 4.48 -22.05
CA ARG A 75 4.17 5.91 -22.25
C ARG A 75 5.64 6.28 -22.19
N LEU A 76 6.39 5.73 -21.24
CA LEU A 76 7.81 5.96 -21.03
C LEU A 76 8.68 5.36 -22.15
N GLU A 77 8.14 4.42 -22.92
CA GLU A 77 8.71 3.96 -24.19
C GLU A 77 8.67 5.03 -25.29
N LYS A 78 7.68 5.93 -25.26
CA LYS A 78 7.47 6.95 -26.29
C LYS A 78 8.05 8.31 -25.89
N GLU A 79 8.08 8.61 -24.59
CA GLU A 79 8.43 9.92 -24.07
C GLU A 79 8.97 9.84 -22.64
N SER A 80 10.08 10.52 -22.36
CA SER A 80 10.63 10.61 -21.01
C SER A 80 9.79 11.56 -20.15
N LEU A 81 9.26 11.06 -19.03
CA LEU A 81 8.35 11.82 -18.16
C LEU A 81 8.80 11.80 -16.70
N SER A 82 8.54 12.88 -15.97
CA SER A 82 8.74 12.95 -14.52
C SER A 82 7.54 12.40 -13.76
N ILE A 83 7.72 12.03 -12.48
CA ILE A 83 6.65 11.55 -11.58
C ILE A 83 5.44 12.48 -11.63
N THR A 84 5.65 13.79 -11.42
CA THR A 84 4.58 14.79 -11.47
C THR A 84 3.86 14.86 -12.82
N ALA A 85 4.54 14.55 -13.92
CA ALA A 85 3.91 14.55 -15.24
C ALA A 85 3.04 13.31 -15.45
N LEU A 86 3.50 12.15 -14.98
CA LEU A 86 2.72 10.92 -14.95
C LEU A 86 1.50 11.07 -14.03
N ASN A 87 1.70 11.64 -12.84
CA ASN A 87 0.65 11.90 -11.86
C ASN A 87 -0.47 12.76 -12.45
N ASN A 88 -0.12 13.92 -13.01
CA ASN A 88 -1.08 14.82 -13.67
C ASN A 88 -1.77 14.18 -14.87
N LYS A 89 -1.05 13.39 -15.66
CA LYS A 89 -1.58 12.81 -16.90
C LYS A 89 -2.58 11.71 -16.65
N TYR A 90 -2.28 10.83 -15.69
CA TYR A 90 -3.14 9.71 -15.35
C TYR A 90 -4.19 10.06 -14.29
N LYS A 91 -4.18 11.31 -13.80
CA LYS A 91 -5.03 11.85 -12.74
C LYS A 91 -4.95 11.02 -11.46
N VAL A 92 -3.76 10.51 -11.20
CA VAL A 92 -3.48 9.82 -9.95
C VAL A 92 -3.41 10.91 -8.88
N HIS A 93 -4.18 10.76 -7.81
CA HIS A 93 -4.18 11.73 -6.71
C HIS A 93 -3.03 11.51 -5.73
N ASP A 94 -2.29 10.42 -5.90
CA ASP A 94 -1.28 9.92 -4.99
C ASP A 94 0.10 9.84 -5.67
N GLU A 95 0.96 10.83 -5.42
CA GLU A 95 2.31 10.87 -6.00
C GLU A 95 3.20 9.74 -5.46
N GLU A 96 3.02 9.32 -4.20
CA GLU A 96 3.78 8.23 -3.60
C GLU A 96 3.50 6.89 -4.31
N ARG A 97 2.24 6.66 -4.68
CA ARG A 97 1.85 5.48 -5.47
C ARG A 97 2.54 5.45 -6.82
N VAL A 98 2.59 6.59 -7.52
CA VAL A 98 3.32 6.69 -8.80
C VAL A 98 4.81 6.45 -8.60
N GLU A 99 5.40 7.01 -7.54
CA GLU A 99 6.81 6.82 -7.20
C GLU A 99 7.13 5.35 -6.93
N ARG A 100 6.36 4.66 -6.08
CA ARG A 100 6.53 3.23 -5.78
C ARG A 100 6.45 2.36 -7.03
N ILE A 101 5.48 2.63 -7.90
CA ILE A 101 5.30 1.88 -9.16
C ILE A 101 6.52 2.08 -10.07
N LEU A 102 7.01 3.32 -10.20
CA LEU A 102 8.21 3.62 -10.98
C LEU A 102 9.48 3.02 -10.39
N GLU A 103 9.64 3.04 -9.07
CA GLU A 103 10.76 2.41 -8.38
C GLU A 103 10.76 0.90 -8.56
N ASN A 104 9.61 0.24 -8.45
CA ASN A 104 9.49 -1.20 -8.72
C ASN A 104 9.91 -1.53 -10.15
N MET A 105 9.41 -0.78 -11.14
CA MET A 105 9.82 -0.98 -12.54
C MET A 105 11.30 -0.67 -12.81
N LEU A 106 11.89 0.25 -12.05
CA LEU A 106 13.32 0.57 -12.12
C LEU A 106 14.17 -0.56 -11.50
N ARG A 107 13.72 -1.13 -10.38
CA ARG A 107 14.34 -2.34 -9.78
C ARG A 107 14.25 -3.55 -10.68
N GLU A 108 13.12 -3.72 -11.39
CA GLU A 108 12.95 -4.76 -12.41
C GLU A 108 13.79 -4.51 -13.68
N GLY A 109 14.46 -3.35 -13.80
CA GLY A 109 15.26 -3.00 -14.97
C GLY A 109 14.45 -2.64 -16.22
N LYS A 110 13.14 -2.41 -16.07
CA LYS A 110 12.25 -1.99 -17.17
C LYS A 110 12.37 -0.49 -17.49
N LEU A 111 12.74 0.32 -16.48
CA LEU A 111 12.89 1.76 -16.59
C LEU A 111 14.30 2.21 -16.18
N THR A 112 14.71 3.34 -16.71
CA THR A 112 15.90 4.08 -16.27
C THR A 112 15.50 5.46 -15.79
N LYS A 113 16.20 5.94 -14.75
CA LYS A 113 16.04 7.28 -14.19
C LYS A 113 17.18 8.15 -14.69
N ARG A 114 16.85 9.29 -15.29
CA ARG A 114 17.81 10.29 -15.76
C ARG A 114 17.45 11.67 -15.21
N GLU A 115 18.46 12.49 -14.94
CA GLU A 115 18.23 13.89 -14.62
C GLU A 115 17.82 14.68 -15.89
N SER A 116 16.75 15.46 -15.78
CA SER A 116 16.24 16.28 -16.86
C SER A 116 17.27 17.32 -17.28
N ARG A 117 17.58 17.35 -18.59
CA ARG A 117 18.47 18.37 -19.17
C ARG A 117 17.91 19.79 -19.08
N ASN A 118 16.58 19.94 -18.96
CA ASN A 118 15.92 21.24 -18.91
C ASN A 118 15.84 21.85 -17.50
N LYS A 119 15.89 21.02 -16.45
CA LYS A 119 15.75 21.51 -15.07
C LYS A 119 16.56 20.63 -14.10
N LYS A 120 17.65 21.20 -13.58
CA LYS A 120 18.52 20.55 -12.60
C LYS A 120 17.70 20.17 -11.35
N GLY A 121 17.89 18.94 -10.85
CA GLY A 121 17.11 18.39 -9.73
C GLY A 121 15.73 17.83 -10.10
N ARG A 122 15.32 17.83 -11.38
CA ARG A 122 14.16 17.05 -11.83
C ARG A 122 14.59 15.74 -12.46
N PHE A 123 14.03 14.64 -11.99
CA PHE A 123 14.24 13.34 -12.59
C PHE A 123 13.13 13.01 -13.58
N VAL A 124 13.54 12.52 -14.73
CA VAL A 124 12.67 11.90 -15.73
C VAL A 124 12.96 10.42 -15.78
N TYR A 125 11.91 9.65 -15.97
CA TYR A 125 11.96 8.22 -16.18
C TYR A 125 11.85 7.99 -17.70
N GLU A 126 12.57 7.01 -18.22
CA GLU A 126 12.49 6.58 -19.62
C GLU A 126 12.56 5.05 -19.65
N ALA A 127 11.96 4.42 -20.67
CA ALA A 127 12.06 2.97 -20.82
C ALA A 127 13.53 2.54 -20.97
N ALA A 128 13.91 1.42 -20.34
CA ALA A 128 15.25 0.87 -20.51
C ALA A 128 15.43 0.49 -21.99
N LYS A 129 16.30 1.21 -22.70
CA LYS A 129 16.68 0.83 -24.06
C LYS A 129 17.40 -0.52 -23.99
N LYS A 130 16.76 -1.54 -24.55
CA LYS A 130 17.41 -2.80 -24.92
C LYS A 130 18.51 -2.56 -25.95
#